data_AF-I2Q079-F1
#
_entry.id   AF-I2Q079-F1
#
_cell.length_a   1.000
_cell.length_b   1.000
_cell.length_c   1.000
_cell.angle_alpha   90.00
_cell.angle_beta   90.00
_cell.angle_gamma   90.00
#
_symmetry.space_group_name_H-M   'P 1'
#
loop_
_entity.id
_entity.type
_entity.pdbx_description
1 polymer ?
#
loop_
_entity_poly.entity_id
_entity_poly.type
_entity_poly.pdbx_seq_one_letter_code
_entity_poly.pdbx_strand_id
1 'polypeptide(L)' 'MLTNPRPGQRCRIHYARAYAHTMPHHGAVGRIVLVSQVRRGRNHLVELDGGQRVTVPAGNLREE' A
#
# COMPACT_ATOMS: atom_id res chain seq x y z
N MET A 1 -3.53 1.88 -9.89
CA MET A 1 -2.47 1.02 -9.32
C MET A 1 -1.16 1.74 -9.58
N LEU A 2 -0.28 1.85 -8.59
CA LEU A 2 1.00 2.54 -8.76
C LEU A 2 2.01 1.64 -9.51
N THR A 3 2.51 2.10 -10.65
CA THR A 3 3.39 1.32 -11.54
C THR A 3 4.83 1.20 -11.00
N ASN A 4 5.29 2.16 -10.22
CA ASN A 4 6.62 2.15 -9.60
C ASN A 4 6.63 2.95 -8.29
N PRO A 5 5.99 2.44 -7.23
CA PRO A 5 5.84 3.17 -5.98
C PRO A 5 7.21 3.42 -5.33
N ARG A 6 7.43 4.63 -4.80
CA ARG A 6 8.73 5.06 -4.23
C ARG A 6 8.60 5.50 -2.77
N PRO A 7 9.64 5.35 -1.93
CA PRO A 7 9.65 5.94 -0.60
C PRO A 7 9.37 7.46 -0.67
N GLY A 8 8.59 7.97 0.27
CA GLY A 8 8.12 9.36 0.31
C GLY A 8 6.80 9.60 -0.44
N GLN A 9 6.38 8.72 -1.34
CA GLN A 9 5.15 8.89 -2.11
C GLN A 9 3.90 8.61 -1.25
N ARG A 10 2.87 9.45 -1.43
CA ARG A 10 1.53 9.25 -0.86
C ARG A 10 0.76 8.20 -1.66
N CYS A 11 -0.02 7.38 -0.97
CA CYS A 11 -0.82 6.35 -1.61
C CYS A 11 -2.07 6.00 -0.80
N ARG A 12 -3.09 5.50 -1.51
CA ARG A 12 -4.26 4.85 -0.92
C ARG A 12 -4.14 3.33 -1.09
N ILE A 13 -4.41 2.59 -0.02
CA ILE A 13 -4.54 1.14 -0.04
C ILE A 13 -5.89 0.78 -0.66
N HIS A 14 -5.87 -0.06 -1.68
CA HIS A 14 -7.04 -0.43 -2.46
C HIS A 14 -7.02 -1.92 -2.79
N TYR A 15 -7.98 -2.64 -2.21
CA TYR A 15 -8.26 -4.04 -2.50
C TYR A 15 -9.44 -4.17 -3.46
N ALA A 16 -9.53 -5.26 -4.20
CA ALA A 16 -10.69 -5.53 -5.05
C ALA A 16 -11.99 -5.58 -4.22
N ARG A 17 -13.10 -5.14 -4.82
CA ARG A 17 -14.40 -4.99 -4.16
C ARG A 17 -14.85 -6.23 -3.37
N ALA A 18 -14.58 -7.42 -3.92
CA ALA A 18 -14.92 -8.70 -3.29
C ALA A 18 -14.24 -8.91 -1.92
N TYR A 19 -13.06 -8.33 -1.70
CA TYR A 19 -12.27 -8.52 -0.46
C TYR A 19 -12.25 -7.29 0.45
N ALA A 20 -12.62 -6.12 -0.07
CA ALA A 20 -12.51 -4.83 0.62
C ALA A 20 -13.10 -4.86 2.05
N HIS A 21 -14.24 -5.53 2.24
CA HIS A 21 -14.94 -5.61 3.53
C HIS A 21 -14.20 -6.43 4.62
N THR A 22 -13.26 -7.30 4.23
CA THR A 22 -12.45 -8.11 5.17
C THR A 22 -11.06 -7.53 5.40
N MET A 23 -10.66 -6.51 4.63
CA MET A 23 -9.31 -5.96 4.67
C MET A 23 -9.30 -4.69 5.54
N PRO A 24 -8.69 -4.72 6.73
CA PRO A 24 -8.84 -3.65 7.74
C PRO A 24 -8.32 -2.29 7.29
N HIS A 25 -7.40 -2.26 6.32
CA HIS A 25 -6.78 -1.03 5.82
C HIS A 25 -7.26 -0.65 4.41
N HIS A 26 -8.33 -1.26 3.89
CA HIS A 26 -8.91 -0.83 2.63
C HIS A 26 -9.36 0.64 2.71
N GLY A 27 -8.97 1.46 1.73
CA GLY A 27 -9.27 2.89 1.69
C GLY A 27 -8.34 3.75 2.56
N ALA A 28 -7.53 3.15 3.43
CA ALA A 28 -6.57 3.88 4.25
C ALA A 28 -5.51 4.56 3.37
N VAL A 29 -5.06 5.71 3.84
CA VAL A 29 -4.07 6.55 3.15
C VAL A 29 -2.81 6.62 4.00
N GLY A 30 -1.67 6.72 3.33
CA GLY A 30 -0.39 6.87 4.00
C GLY A 30 0.75 7.15 3.04
N ARG A 31 1.96 7.06 3.57
CA ARG A 31 3.21 7.30 2.86
C ARG A 31 4.04 6.03 2.78
N ILE A 32 4.59 5.76 1.60
CA ILE A 32 5.52 4.66 1.41
C ILE A 32 6.83 4.99 2.14
N VAL A 33 7.28 4.10 3.01
CA VAL A 33 8.53 4.27 3.78
C VAL A 33 9.63 3.32 3.32
N LEU A 34 9.27 2.14 2.81
CA LEU A 34 10.25 1.18 2.29
C LEU A 34 9.68 0.40 1.11
N VAL A 35 10.51 0.14 0.12
CA VAL A 35 10.22 -0.75 -1.01
C VAL A 35 11.09 -1.99 -0.86
N SER A 36 10.48 -3.17 -0.78
CA SER A 36 11.21 -4.44 -0.83
C SER A 36 11.13 -5.04 -2.22
N GLN A 37 12.29 -5.44 -2.76
CA GLN A 37 12.35 -6.26 -3.97
C GLN A 37 12.46 -7.73 -3.53
N VAL A 38 11.34 -8.44 -3.52
CA VAL A 38 11.36 -9.91 -3.39
C VAL A 38 11.19 -10.52 -4.78
N ARG A 39 11.73 -11.73 -4.97
CA ARG A 39 11.82 -12.43 -6.26
C ARG A 39 10.47 -12.60 -7.00
N ARG A 40 9.34 -12.41 -6.33
CA ARG A 40 7.96 -12.53 -6.87
C ARG A 40 7.03 -11.37 -6.53
N GLY A 41 7.54 -10.15 -6.38
CA GLY A 41 6.69 -8.97 -6.22
C GLY A 41 7.36 -7.85 -5.43
N ARG A 42 6.78 -6.65 -5.50
CA ARG A 42 7.24 -5.52 -4.68
C ARG A 42 6.25 -5.31 -3.55
N ASN A 43 6.64 -5.70 -2.33
CA ASN A 43 5.91 -5.34 -1.13
C ASN A 43 6.44 -3.99 -0.62
N HIS A 44 5.53 -3.17 -0.11
CA HIS A 44 5.81 -1.82 0.34
C HIS A 44 5.43 -1.69 1.80
N LEU A 45 6.32 -1.12 2.59
CA LEU A 45 5.95 -0.66 3.93
C LEU A 45 5.31 0.71 3.75
N VAL A 46 4.07 0.85 4.23
CA VAL A 46 3.31 2.10 4.24
C VAL A 46 3.10 2.52 5.69
N GLU A 47 3.45 3.76 5.98
CA GLU A 47 3.12 4.44 7.23
C GLU A 47 1.79 5.15 7.01
N LEU A 48 0.73 4.64 7.63
CA LEU A 48 -0.62 5.20 7.57
C LEU A 48 -0.68 6.51 8.35
N ASP A 49 -1.62 7.39 8.00
CA ASP A 49 -1.81 8.68 8.68
C ASP A 49 -2.16 8.52 10.17
N GLY A 50 -2.70 7.36 10.57
CA GLY A 50 -2.92 6.99 11.97
C GLY A 50 -1.66 6.48 12.72
N GLY A 51 -0.48 6.54 12.11
CA GLY A 51 0.81 6.14 12.70
C GLY A 51 1.15 4.65 12.62
N GLN A 52 0.18 3.80 12.23
CA GLN A 52 0.42 2.37 12.03
C GLN A 52 1.26 2.12 10.76
N ARG A 53 2.16 1.14 10.81
CA ARG A 53 2.92 0.67 9.65
C ARG A 53 2.40 -0.67 9.16
N VAL A 54 2.17 -0.78 7.86
CA VAL A 54 1.59 -1.97 7.22
C VAL A 54 2.35 -2.35 5.96
N THR A 55 2.47 -3.64 5.69
CA THR A 55 3.09 -4.15 4.46
C THR A 55 2.01 -4.45 3.42
N VAL A 56 2.13 -3.84 2.24
CA VAL A 56 1.12 -3.92 1.19
C VAL A 56 1.78 -4.26 -0.15
N PRO A 57 1.23 -5.22 -0.92
CA PRO A 57 1.69 -5.48 -2.29
C PRO A 57 1.48 -4.24 -3.17
N ALA A 58 2.41 -3.97 -4.10
CA ALA A 58 2.32 -2.86 -5.05
C ALA A 58 0.97 -2.79 -5.78
N GLY A 59 0.42 -3.96 -6.11
CA GLY A 59 -0.84 -4.09 -6.83
C GLY A 59 -2.05 -3.49 -6.10
N ASN A 60 -1.96 -3.39 -4.78
CA ASN A 60 -3.00 -2.84 -3.92
C ASN A 60 -2.74 -1.37 -3.56
N LEU A 61 -1.76 -0.71 -4.16
CA LEU A 61 -1.50 0.72 -3.95
C LEU A 61 -2.04 1.55 -5.12
N ARG A 62 -2.70 2.65 -4.83
CA ARG A 62 -3.12 3.66 -5.82
C ARG A 62 -2.65 5.05 -5.42
N GLU A 63 -2.63 5.96 -6.39
CA GLU A 63 -2.54 7.38 -6.11
C GLU A 63 -3.70 7.78 -5.19
N GLU A 64 -3.42 8.69 -4.26
CA GLU A 64 -4.39 9.20 -3.29
C GLU A 64 -5.45 10.09 -3.93
#